data_AF-A0A2D4KX04-F1
#
_entry.id   AF-A0A2D4KX04-F1
#
_cell.length_a   1.000
_cell.length_b   1.000
_cell.length_c   1.000
_cell.angle_alpha   90.00
_cell.angle_beta   90.00
_cell.angle_gamma   90.00
#
_symmetry.space_group_name_H-M   'P 1'
#
loop_
_entity.id
_entity.type
_entity.pdbx_description
1 polymer ?
#
loop_
_entity_poly.entity_id
_entity_poly.type
_entity_poly.pdbx_seq_one_letter_code
_entity_poly.pdbx_strand_id
1 'polypeptide(L)'
;VGAIEGIPQEEILGVQLSFSTTTWQVGCALACPQNATSLPISAAVQFIKVPAQPPVPKTRFQINYTEYDCRRNDVCWPELFYPMTPYYTGEPYSHILAKGLVLVFFVLLAVVLSDPWNGILRLWNKP
;
A
#
# COMPACT_ATOMS: atom_id res chain seq x y z
N VAL A 1 19.80 18.78 -18.27
CA VAL A 1 19.37 19.93 -17.45
C VAL A 1 19.30 21.13 -18.38
N GLY A 2 18.11 21.72 -18.55
CA GLY A 2 17.93 22.89 -19.41
C GLY A 2 18.22 24.18 -18.65
N ALA A 3 18.76 25.18 -19.34
CA ALA A 3 18.89 26.55 -18.84
C ALA A 3 18.19 27.49 -19.83
N ILE A 4 17.36 28.39 -19.31
CA ILE A 4 16.76 29.48 -20.09
C ILE A 4 17.57 30.73 -19.70
N GLU A 5 18.21 31.36 -20.69
CA GLU A 5 19.03 32.56 -20.48
C GLU A 5 20.13 32.38 -19.41
N GLY A 6 20.69 31.18 -19.29
CA GLY A 6 21.75 30.87 -18.32
C GLY A 6 21.28 30.64 -16.88
N ILE A 7 19.97 30.71 -16.62
CA ILE A 7 19.38 30.36 -15.34
C ILE A 7 18.99 28.87 -15.34
N PRO A 8 19.53 28.05 -14.42
CA PRO A 8 19.17 26.64 -14.34
C PRO A 8 17.68 26.51 -14.00
N GLN A 9 16.96 25.72 -14.77
CA GLN A 9 15.55 25.43 -14.51
C GLN A 9 15.43 24.22 -13.59
N GLU A 10 14.64 24.34 -12.53
CA GLU A 10 14.30 23.22 -11.64
C GLU A 10 13.01 22.56 -12.13
N GLU A 11 13.00 21.23 -12.20
CA GLU A 11 11.85 20.42 -12.63
C GLU A 11 11.23 19.70 -11.44
N ILE A 12 9.90 19.65 -11.39
CA ILE A 12 9.17 18.88 -10.39
C ILE A 12 9.18 17.41 -10.80
N LEU A 13 10.05 16.61 -10.17
CA LEU A 13 10.18 15.18 -10.46
C LEU A 13 9.03 14.33 -9.89
N GLY A 14 8.29 14.84 -8.89
CA GLY A 14 7.19 14.12 -8.27
C GLY A 14 6.51 14.91 -7.16
N VAL A 15 5.35 14.41 -6.71
CA VAL A 15 4.53 15.05 -5.66
C VAL A 15 4.06 13.99 -4.66
N GLN A 16 4.16 14.30 -3.37
CA GLN A 16 3.53 13.53 -2.29
C GLN A 16 2.39 14.33 -1.69
N LEU A 17 1.19 13.74 -1.64
CA LEU A 17 -0.01 14.36 -1.08
C LEU A 17 -0.31 13.78 0.30
N SER A 18 -0.60 14.65 1.27
CA SER A 18 -1.08 14.27 2.60
C SER A 18 -2.32 15.09 2.95
N PHE A 19 -3.35 14.43 3.47
CA PHE A 19 -4.58 15.08 3.93
C PHE A 19 -4.79 14.79 5.42
N SER A 20 -5.31 15.77 6.14
CA SER A 20 -5.75 15.62 7.53
C SER A 20 -7.17 16.14 7.63
N THR A 21 -8.06 15.34 8.22
CA THR A 21 -9.40 15.80 8.57
C THR A 21 -9.35 16.49 9.92
N THR A 22 -10.16 17.53 10.07
CA THR A 22 -10.33 18.22 11.36
C THR A 22 -11.81 18.48 11.58
N THR A 23 -12.26 18.36 12.83
CA THR A 23 -13.63 18.69 13.20
C THR A 23 -13.75 20.20 13.31
N TRP A 24 -14.34 20.82 12.29
CA TRP A 24 -14.69 22.23 12.32
C TRP A 24 -16.03 22.44 13.03
N GLN A 25 -16.11 23.50 13.85
CA GLN A 25 -17.33 23.95 14.49
C GLN A 25 -17.57 25.42 14.16
N VAL A 26 -18.82 25.79 13.87
CA VAL A 26 -19.19 27.19 13.69
C VAL A 26 -19.12 27.87 15.07
N GLY A 27 -18.17 28.79 15.23
CA GLY A 27 -18.10 29.63 16.43
C GLY A 27 -19.25 30.63 16.44
N CYS A 28 -20.35 30.28 17.10
CA CYS A 28 -21.50 31.17 17.29
C CYS A 28 -21.61 31.59 18.76
N ALA A 29 -22.12 32.79 19.00
CA ALA A 29 -22.53 33.23 20.33
C ALA A 29 -23.93 32.66 20.66
N LEU A 30 -24.96 33.52 20.74
CA LEU A 30 -26.31 33.13 21.18
C LEU A 30 -27.19 32.50 20.08
N ALA A 31 -26.94 32.81 18.80
CA ALA A 31 -27.66 32.23 17.66
C ALA A 31 -26.74 32.14 16.44
N CYS A 32 -26.69 30.99 15.78
CA CYS A 32 -26.00 30.84 14.50
C CYS A 32 -26.91 31.37 13.36
N PRO A 33 -26.38 32.19 12.44
CA PRO A 33 -27.08 32.45 11.19
C PRO A 33 -27.33 31.11 10.49
N GLN A 34 -28.53 30.89 9.93
CA GLN A 34 -28.84 29.68 9.16
C GLN A 34 -27.96 29.50 7.91
N ASN A 35 -27.20 30.53 7.54
CA ASN A 35 -26.38 30.59 6.34
C ASN A 35 -24.89 30.62 6.70
N ALA A 36 -24.38 29.61 7.41
CA ALA A 36 -22.94 29.40 7.53
C ALA A 36 -22.41 28.90 6.17
N THR A 37 -21.90 29.82 5.35
CA THR A 37 -21.61 29.56 3.93
C THR A 37 -20.16 29.23 3.60
N SER A 38 -19.24 29.29 4.58
CA SER A 38 -17.81 29.05 4.33
C SER A 38 -17.17 28.13 5.35
N LEU A 39 -16.43 27.15 4.84
CA LEU A 39 -15.57 26.24 5.61
C LEU A 39 -14.12 26.61 5.28
N PRO A 40 -13.30 27.01 6.25
CA PRO A 40 -11.89 27.29 5.99
C PRO A 40 -11.14 25.99 5.67
N ILE A 41 -10.53 25.95 4.49
CA ILE A 41 -9.64 24.86 4.06
C ILE A 41 -8.22 25.43 4.01
N SER A 42 -7.27 24.76 4.66
CA SER A 42 -5.85 25.14 4.64
C SER A 42 -5.05 24.13 3.83
N ALA A 43 -4.11 24.61 3.03
CA ALA A 43 -3.17 23.80 2.28
C ALA A 43 -1.75 24.35 2.48
N ALA A 44 -0.76 23.46 2.58
CA ALA A 44 0.64 23.82 2.69
C ALA A 44 1.43 23.02 1.64
N VAL A 45 2.41 23.67 1.02
CA VAL A 45 3.29 23.06 0.02
C VAL A 45 4.72 23.20 0.51
N GLN A 46 5.47 22.09 0.51
CA GLN A 46 6.89 22.07 0.83
C GLN A 46 7.66 21.57 -0.38
N PHE A 47 8.54 22.40 -0.91
CA PHE A 47 9.46 22.01 -1.97
C PHE A 47 10.73 21.44 -1.35
N ILE A 48 11.17 20.30 -1.86
CA ILE A 48 12.44 19.67 -1.49
C ILE A 48 13.29 19.49 -2.75
N LYS A 49 14.59 19.75 -2.63
CA LYS A 49 15.54 19.49 -3.72
C LYS A 49 15.92 18.03 -3.70
N VAL A 50 15.59 17.31 -4.77
CA VAL A 50 16.03 15.93 -4.95
C VAL A 50 17.47 15.96 -5.47
N PRO A 51 18.44 15.28 -4.80
CA PRO A 51 19.81 15.24 -5.29
C PRO A 51 19.85 14.58 -6.67
N ALA A 52 20.59 15.19 -7.60
CA ALA A 52 20.70 14.69 -8.98
C ALA A 52 21.33 13.30 -9.07
N GLN A 53 22.14 12.92 -8.08
CA GLN A 53 22.66 11.57 -7.95
C GLN A 53 21.80 10.81 -6.94
N PRO A 54 21.14 9.72 -7.37
CA PRO A 54 20.52 8.81 -6.40
C PRO A 54 21.61 8.31 -5.44
N PRO A 55 21.26 8.03 -4.17
CA PRO A 55 22.21 7.47 -3.23
C PRO A 55 22.80 6.18 -3.81
N VAL A 56 24.11 5.97 -3.58
CA VAL A 56 24.83 4.80 -4.10
C VAL A 56 24.03 3.53 -3.77
N PRO A 57 23.68 2.71 -4.78
CA PRO A 57 22.91 1.50 -4.54
C PRO A 57 23.69 0.62 -3.58
N LYS A 58 23.06 0.27 -2.45
CA LYS A 58 23.67 -0.60 -1.46
C LYS A 58 23.77 -2.01 -2.02
N THR A 59 24.89 -2.66 -1.77
CA THR A 59 25.04 -4.08 -2.09
C THR A 59 24.15 -4.93 -1.19
N ARG A 60 23.79 -6.16 -1.63
CA ARG A 60 22.91 -7.06 -0.85
C ARG A 60 23.39 -7.29 0.60
N PHE A 61 24.69 -7.19 0.85
CA PHE A 61 25.30 -7.38 2.18
C PHE A 61 25.25 -6.12 3.06
N GLN A 62 24.99 -4.95 2.46
CA GLN A 62 24.90 -3.65 3.14
C GLN A 62 23.45 -3.20 3.38
N ILE A 63 22.49 -3.90 2.77
CA ILE A 63 21.07 -3.69 3.03
C ILE A 63 20.76 -4.43 4.33
N ASN A 64 20.26 -3.70 5.33
CA ASN A 64 19.69 -4.35 6.50
C ASN A 64 18.46 -5.11 5.99
N TYR A 65 18.50 -6.44 6.00
CA TYR A 65 17.39 -7.27 5.51
C TYR A 65 16.18 -7.07 6.41
N THR A 66 15.41 -6.05 6.11
CA THR A 66 14.05 -5.90 6.60
C THR A 66 13.18 -6.57 5.56
N GLU A 67 12.90 -7.85 5.78
CA GLU A 67 12.02 -8.69 4.95
C GLU A 67 10.63 -8.07 4.70
N TYR A 68 10.30 -7.00 5.42
CA TYR A 68 9.05 -6.25 5.35
C TYR A 68 9.17 -4.81 4.78
N ASP A 69 10.33 -4.35 4.28
CA ASP A 69 10.45 -2.99 3.69
C ASP A 69 10.03 -2.98 2.21
N CYS A 70 8.74 -2.76 1.96
CA CYS A 70 8.15 -2.65 0.62
C CYS A 70 8.78 -1.60 -0.29
N ARG A 71 9.47 -0.60 0.29
CA ARG A 71 10.04 0.50 -0.49
C ARG A 71 11.34 0.12 -1.18
N ARG A 72 11.96 -0.99 -0.75
CA ARG A 72 13.28 -1.45 -1.24
C ARG A 72 13.26 -2.82 -1.92
N ASN A 73 12.17 -3.57 -1.81
CA ASN A 73 12.09 -4.89 -2.41
C ASN A 73 11.23 -4.86 -3.67
N ASP A 74 11.65 -5.58 -4.70
CA ASP A 74 10.94 -5.65 -5.99
C ASP A 74 9.53 -6.24 -5.85
N VAL A 75 9.32 -7.06 -4.81
CA VAL A 75 8.04 -7.69 -4.48
C VAL A 75 7.72 -7.40 -3.02
N CYS A 76 6.63 -6.68 -2.74
CA CYS A 76 6.18 -6.58 -1.35
C CYS A 76 5.28 -7.76 -0.97
N TRP A 77 5.87 -8.73 -0.26
CA TRP A 77 5.18 -9.91 0.24
C TRP A 77 3.94 -9.58 1.10
N PRO A 78 3.97 -8.58 2.01
CA PRO A 78 2.78 -8.08 2.70
C PRO A 78 1.61 -7.69 1.77
N GLU A 79 1.87 -6.95 0.68
CA GLU A 79 0.82 -6.54 -0.27
C GLU A 79 0.39 -7.63 -1.24
N LEU A 80 1.08 -8.78 -1.30
CA LEU A 80 0.71 -9.86 -2.22
C LEU A 80 -0.73 -10.33 -2.02
N PHE A 81 -1.19 -10.31 -0.77
CA PHE A 81 -2.57 -10.64 -0.40
C PHE A 81 -3.48 -9.42 -0.27
N TYR A 82 -3.01 -8.20 -0.56
CA TYR A 82 -3.82 -6.99 -0.51
C TYR A 82 -5.11 -7.07 -1.35
N PRO A 83 -5.10 -7.63 -2.58
CA PRO A 83 -6.31 -7.82 -3.36
C PRO A 83 -7.36 -8.76 -2.73
N MET A 84 -6.96 -9.54 -1.71
CA MET A 84 -7.85 -10.39 -0.92
C MET A 84 -8.41 -9.71 0.34
N THR A 85 -8.02 -8.45 0.60
CA THR A 85 -8.51 -7.70 1.77
C THR A 85 -9.77 -6.91 1.45
N PRO A 86 -10.62 -6.62 2.45
CA PRO A 86 -11.81 -5.78 2.26
C PRO A 86 -11.48 -4.31 1.94
N TYR A 87 -10.21 -3.91 2.06
CA TYR A 87 -9.74 -2.55 1.77
C TYR A 87 -9.39 -2.35 0.28
N TYR A 88 -9.33 -3.42 -0.51
CA TYR A 88 -9.05 -3.33 -1.93
C TYR A 88 -10.27 -2.84 -2.73
N THR A 89 -10.11 -1.71 -3.43
CA THR A 89 -11.18 -1.07 -4.20
C THR A 89 -11.13 -1.36 -5.70
N GLY A 90 -10.22 -2.23 -6.16
CA GLY A 90 -10.04 -2.50 -7.59
C GLY A 90 -11.06 -3.47 -8.19
N GLU A 91 -11.76 -4.24 -7.36
CA GLU A 91 -12.68 -5.30 -7.80
C GLU A 91 -13.91 -5.41 -6.89
N PRO A 92 -15.05 -5.96 -7.37
CA PRO A 92 -16.22 -6.18 -6.53
C PRO A 92 -15.94 -7.26 -5.47
N TYR A 93 -16.55 -7.11 -4.30
CA TYR A 93 -16.39 -8.04 -3.18
C TYR A 93 -16.64 -9.52 -3.53
N SER A 94 -17.59 -9.79 -4.43
CA SER A 94 -17.90 -11.15 -4.90
C SER A 94 -16.72 -11.82 -5.60
N HIS A 95 -15.94 -11.06 -6.38
CA HIS A 95 -14.77 -11.59 -7.09
C HIS A 95 -13.62 -11.89 -6.12
N ILE A 96 -13.43 -11.01 -5.13
CA ILE A 96 -12.44 -11.21 -4.07
C ILE A 96 -12.74 -12.50 -3.29
N LEU A 97 -14.00 -12.68 -2.88
CA LEU A 97 -14.44 -13.86 -2.16
C LEU A 97 -14.25 -15.14 -2.99
N ALA A 98 -14.64 -15.11 -4.27
CA ALA A 98 -14.48 -16.25 -5.17
C ALA A 98 -13.00 -16.63 -5.35
N LYS A 99 -12.12 -15.66 -5.59
CA LYS A 99 -10.67 -15.88 -5.71
C LYS A 99 -10.08 -16.47 -4.42
N GLY A 100 -10.49 -15.96 -3.26
CA GLY A 100 -10.09 -16.49 -1.97
C GLY A 100 -10.50 -17.95 -1.76
N LEU A 101 -11.75 -18.29 -2.07
CA LEU A 101 -12.25 -19.68 -1.99
C LEU A 101 -11.53 -20.64 -2.93
N VAL A 102 -11.22 -20.20 -4.15
CA VAL A 102 -10.43 -20.97 -5.12
C VAL A 102 -9.03 -21.26 -4.59
N LEU A 103 -8.38 -20.27 -3.96
CA LEU A 103 -7.05 -20.43 -3.38
C LEU A 103 -7.07 -21.44 -2.23
N VAL A 104 -8.04 -21.33 -1.32
CA VAL A 104 -8.25 -22.31 -0.23
C VAL A 104 -8.45 -23.72 -0.79
N PHE A 105 -9.24 -23.87 -1.86
CA PHE A 105 -9.46 -25.15 -2.52
C PHE A 105 -8.15 -25.77 -3.05
N PHE A 106 -7.30 -24.99 -3.71
CA PHE A 106 -5.99 -25.48 -4.17
C PHE A 106 -5.09 -25.91 -3.01
N VAL A 107 -5.10 -25.18 -1.89
CA VAL A 107 -4.34 -25.56 -0.69
C VAL A 107 -4.84 -26.90 -0.13
N LEU A 108 -6.16 -27.07 -0.02
CA LEU A 108 -6.76 -28.33 0.44
C LEU A 108 -6.39 -29.50 -0.49
N LEU A 109 -6.48 -29.31 -1.80
CA LEU A 109 -6.05 -30.33 -2.78
C LEU A 109 -4.59 -30.69 -2.62
N ALA A 110 -3.70 -29.70 -2.47
CA ALA A 110 -2.28 -29.93 -2.29
C ALA A 110 -2.00 -30.73 -1.01
N VAL A 111 -2.69 -30.43 0.09
CA VAL A 111 -2.57 -31.19 1.35
C VAL A 111 -3.04 -32.63 1.17
N VAL A 112 -4.21 -32.85 0.55
CA VAL A 112 -4.76 -34.20 0.32
C VAL A 112 -3.87 -35.05 -0.59
N LEU A 113 -3.27 -34.43 -1.62
CA LEU A 113 -2.38 -35.12 -2.56
C LEU A 113 -0.96 -35.29 -2.04
N SER A 114 -0.60 -34.60 -0.95
CA SER A 114 0.75 -34.66 -0.40
C SER A 114 1.06 -36.01 0.26
N ASP A 115 2.32 -36.43 0.17
CA ASP A 115 2.85 -37.65 0.77
C ASP A 115 2.47 -37.91 2.25
N PRO A 116 2.39 -36.91 3.14
CA PRO A 116 1.95 -37.16 4.51
C PRO A 116 0.51 -37.71 4.60
N TRP A 117 -0.40 -37.31 3.70
CA TRP A 117 -1.77 -37.85 3.68
C TRP A 117 -1.79 -39.30 3.19
N ASN A 118 -0.98 -39.60 2.16
CA ASN A 118 -0.75 -40.97 1.70
C ASN A 118 -0.11 -41.85 2.81
N GLY A 119 0.78 -41.27 3.62
CA GLY A 119 1.39 -41.91 4.78
C GLY A 119 0.37 -42.25 5.88
N ILE A 120 -0.53 -41.33 6.22
CA ILE A 120 -1.60 -41.53 7.21
C ILE A 120 -2.58 -42.61 6.73
N LEU A 121 -3.00 -42.57 5.46
CA LEU A 121 -3.86 -43.58 4.86
C LEU A 121 -3.21 -44.98 4.88
N ARG A 122 -1.90 -45.06 4.60
CA ARG A 122 -1.14 -46.32 4.69
C ARG A 122 -0.99 -46.81 6.13
N LEU A 123 -0.89 -45.93 7.12
CA LEU A 123 -0.85 -46.30 8.55
C LEU A 123 -2.20 -46.83 9.03
N TRP A 124 -3.31 -46.26 8.56
CA TRP A 124 -4.67 -46.75 8.86
C TRP A 124 -5.01 -48.09 8.20
N ASN A 125 -4.39 -48.40 7.06
CA ASN A 125 -4.58 -49.66 6.33
C ASN A 125 -3.58 -50.77 6.69
N LYS A 126 -2.78 -50.61 7.75
CA LYS A 126 -1.97 -51.71 8.28
C LYS A 126 -2.82 -52.54 9.25
N PRO A 127 -2.89 -53.88 9.08
CA PRO A 127 -3.60 -54.76 10.01
C PRO A 127 -2.95 -54.79 11.40
#